data_AF-A0A1B1TMY2-F1
#
_entry.id   AF-A0A1B1TMY2-F1
#
_cell.length_a   1.000
_cell.length_b   1.000
_cell.length_c   1.000
_cell.angle_alpha   90.00
_cell.angle_beta   90.00
_cell.angle_gamma   90.00
#
_symmetry.space_group_name_H-M   'P 1'
#
loop_
_entity.id
_entity.type
_entity.pdbx_description
1 polymer ?
#
loop_
_entity_poly.entity_id
_entity_poly.type
_entity_poly.pdbx_seq_one_letter_code
_entity_poly.pdbx_strand_id
1 'polypeptide(L)' 'MKFEDLKKRLDKDRPMTTITLRMPEEAIALFYEQIAKHHGLPFQIDDYSEETLATFAATDRGEDLVVCEDAEDMFSKLKL' A
#
# COMPACT_ATOMS: atom_id res chain seq x y z
N MET A 1 -11.61 9.54 -9.90
CA MET A 1 -12.49 8.52 -10.52
C MET A 1 -13.87 8.64 -9.90
N LYS A 2 -14.98 8.68 -10.68
CA LYS A 2 -16.33 8.79 -10.12
C LYS A 2 -16.89 7.39 -9.78
N PHE A 3 -17.80 7.32 -8.81
CA PHE A 3 -18.41 6.05 -8.35
C PHE A 3 -19.09 5.27 -9.49
N GLU A 4 -19.79 5.98 -10.37
CA GLU A 4 -20.47 5.40 -11.53
C GLU A 4 -19.49 4.74 -12.49
N ASP A 5 -18.30 5.32 -12.68
CA ASP A 5 -17.25 4.76 -13.53
C ASP A 5 -16.71 3.46 -12.92
N LEU A 6 -16.57 3.41 -11.59
CA LEU A 6 -16.07 2.23 -10.88
C LEU A 6 -17.07 1.07 -11.00
N LYS A 7 -18.36 1.34 -10.77
CA LYS A 7 -19.43 0.34 -10.92
C LYS A 7 -19.47 -0.20 -12.34
N LYS A 8 -19.40 0.69 -13.34
CA LYS A 8 -19.37 0.31 -14.75
C LYS A 8 -18.19 -0.61 -15.09
N ARG A 9 -17.02 -0.37 -14.52
CA ARG A 9 -15.84 -1.23 -14.71
C ARG A 9 -16.01 -2.60 -14.06
N LEU A 10 -16.53 -2.63 -12.83
CA LEU A 10 -16.81 -3.88 -12.12
C LEU A 10 -17.78 -4.78 -12.89
N ASP A 11 -18.83 -4.18 -13.45
CA ASP A 11 -19.85 -4.89 -14.24
C ASP A 11 -19.35 -5.31 -15.63
N LYS A 12 -18.52 -4.48 -16.28
CA LYS A 12 -18.00 -4.74 -17.64
C LYS A 12 -17.01 -5.90 -17.66
N ASP A 13 -16.05 -5.89 -16.75
CA ASP A 13 -14.93 -6.83 -16.80
C ASP A 13 -15.23 -8.13 -16.01
N ARG A 14 -16.33 -8.14 -15.24
CA ARG A 14 -16.79 -9.25 -14.36
C ARG A 14 -15.64 -10.02 -13.68
N PRO A 15 -14.68 -9.32 -13.05
CA PRO A 15 -13.49 -9.97 -12.49
C PRO A 15 -13.84 -10.99 -11.40
N MET A 16 -14.94 -10.77 -10.69
CA MET A 16 -15.46 -11.63 -9.63
C MET A 16 -15.77 -13.06 -10.13
N THR A 17 -16.44 -13.19 -11.28
CA THR A 17 -16.82 -14.51 -11.82
C THR A 17 -15.61 -15.34 -12.22
N THR A 18 -14.53 -14.69 -12.69
CA THR A 18 -13.26 -15.33 -13.03
C THR A 18 -12.60 -16.00 -11.81
N ILE A 19 -12.77 -15.41 -10.62
CA ILE A 19 -12.25 -15.94 -9.36
C ILE A 19 -13.33 -16.64 -8.51
N THR A 20 -14.40 -17.12 -9.15
CA THR A 20 -15.55 -17.83 -8.54
C THR A 20 -16.37 -17.05 -7.49
N LEU A 21 -16.07 -15.76 -7.28
CA LEU A 21 -16.88 -14.86 -6.46
C LEU A 21 -18.12 -14.44 -7.26
N ARG A 22 -19.28 -14.55 -6.64
CA ARG A 22 -20.56 -14.32 -7.34
C ARG A 22 -21.06 -12.90 -7.13
N MET A 23 -20.78 -12.32 -5.97
CA MET A 23 -21.33 -11.02 -5.57
C MET A 23 -20.23 -10.11 -4.98
N PRO A 24 -20.27 -8.78 -5.21
CA PRO A 24 -19.29 -7.85 -4.65
C PRO A 24 -19.18 -7.91 -3.12
N GLU A 25 -20.27 -8.22 -2.43
CA GLU A 25 -20.33 -8.38 -0.99
C GLU A 25 -19.41 -9.49 -0.48
N GLU A 26 -19.23 -10.58 -1.24
CA GLU A 26 -18.33 -11.68 -0.88
C GLU A 26 -16.87 -11.23 -0.92
N ALA A 27 -16.49 -10.40 -1.91
CA ALA A 27 -15.15 -9.84 -1.99
C ALA A 27 -14.87 -8.84 -0.86
N ILE A 28 -15.86 -8.02 -0.51
CA ILE A 28 -15.76 -7.09 0.63
C ILE A 28 -15.60 -7.88 1.95
N ALA A 29 -16.36 -8.95 2.14
CA ALA A 29 -16.25 -9.80 3.32
C ALA A 29 -14.86 -10.44 3.43
N LEU A 30 -14.35 -11.02 2.34
CA LEU A 30 -12.99 -11.58 2.29
C LEU A 30 -11.92 -10.52 2.59
N PHE A 31 -12.06 -9.31 2.04
CA PHE A 31 -11.17 -8.19 2.30
C PHE A 31 -11.08 -7.86 3.81
N TYR A 32 -12.24 -7.74 4.48
CA TYR A 32 -12.25 -7.49 5.93
C TYR A 32 -11.71 -8.65 6.75
N GLU A 33 -11.97 -9.90 6.33
CA GLU A 33 -11.40 -11.07 6.99
C GLU A 33 -9.86 -11.06 6.93
N GLN A 34 -9.28 -10.70 5.77
CA GLN A 34 -7.83 -10.58 5.64
C GLN A 34 -7.25 -9.51 6.58
N ILE A 35 -7.89 -8.34 6.66
CA ILE A 35 -7.47 -7.27 7.58
C ILE A 35 -7.53 -7.74 9.02
N ALA A 36 -8.61 -8.42 9.42
CA ALA A 36 -8.78 -8.90 10.78
C ALA A 36 -7.73 -9.94 11.17
N LYS A 37 -7.35 -10.83 10.24
CA LYS A 37 -6.35 -11.89 10.49
C LYS A 37 -4.91 -11.40 10.48
N HIS A 38 -4.58 -10.47 9.59
CA HIS A 38 -3.20 -10.07 9.33
C HIS A 38 -2.84 -8.70 9.88
N HIS A 39 -3.82 -7.97 10.44
CA HIS A 39 -3.65 -6.61 10.97
C HIS A 39 -3.00 -5.65 9.96
N GLY A 40 -3.31 -5.83 8.68
CA GLY A 40 -2.73 -5.08 7.56
C GLY A 40 -3.58 -5.19 6.31
N LEU A 41 -3.27 -4.37 5.30
CA LEU A 41 -3.99 -4.40 4.04
C LEU A 41 -3.59 -5.62 3.20
N PRO A 42 -4.56 -6.30 2.53
CA PRO A 42 -4.30 -7.51 1.75
C PRO A 42 -3.73 -7.22 0.35
N PHE A 43 -2.95 -6.16 0.22
CA PHE A 43 -2.24 -5.79 -1.00
C PHE A 43 -1.07 -4.86 -0.66
N GLN A 44 -0.07 -4.84 -1.54
CA GLN A 44 1.02 -3.88 -1.46
C GLN A 44 0.49 -2.49 -1.84
N ILE A 45 0.92 -1.48 -1.10
CA ILE A 45 0.71 -0.08 -1.46
C ILE A 45 2.04 0.43 -2.03
N ASP A 46 2.03 0.76 -3.31
CA ASP A 46 3.15 1.32 -4.08
C ASP A 46 2.85 2.74 -4.61
N ASP A 47 1.65 3.26 -4.36
CA ASP A 47 1.25 4.64 -4.66
C ASP A 47 1.81 5.61 -3.61
N TYR A 48 3.12 5.84 -3.70
CA TYR A 48 3.84 6.76 -2.83
C TYR A 48 3.60 8.22 -3.22
N SER A 49 3.66 9.12 -2.23
CA SER A 49 3.62 10.55 -2.51
C SER A 49 4.85 10.99 -3.31
N GLU A 50 4.74 12.12 -4.00
CA GLU A 50 5.87 12.72 -4.73
C GLU A 50 7.09 12.93 -3.81
N GLU A 51 6.86 13.35 -2.56
CA GLU A 51 7.90 13.54 -1.55
C GLU A 51 8.61 12.23 -1.18
N THR A 52 7.87 11.14 -1.02
CA THR A 52 8.46 9.82 -0.74
C THR A 52 9.31 9.34 -1.92
N LEU A 53 8.81 9.50 -3.15
CA LEU A 53 9.56 9.14 -4.36
C LEU A 53 10.84 9.96 -4.52
N ALA A 54 10.77 11.26 -4.26
CA ALA A 54 11.93 12.15 -4.31
C ALA A 54 12.99 11.75 -3.27
N THR A 55 12.55 11.43 -2.04
CA THR A 55 13.43 10.96 -0.96
C THR A 55 14.13 9.65 -1.31
N PHE A 56 13.42 8.69 -1.91
CA PHE A 56 14.03 7.45 -2.40
C PHE A 56 15.07 7.71 -3.48
N ALA A 57 14.76 8.57 -4.46
CA ALA A 57 15.71 8.89 -5.52
C ALA A 57 16.97 9.60 -5.00
N ALA A 58 16.86 10.48 -4.00
CA ALA A 58 18.00 11.11 -3.35
C ALA A 58 18.86 10.08 -2.60
N THR A 59 18.21 9.20 -1.83
CA THR A 59 18.86 8.08 -1.13
C THR A 59 19.65 7.18 -2.07
N ASP A 60 19.08 6.81 -3.22
CA ASP A 60 19.74 5.98 -4.25
C ASP A 60 20.99 6.65 -4.86
N ARG A 61 21.05 7.99 -4.84
CA ARG A 61 22.23 8.78 -5.25
C ARG A 61 23.24 9.01 -4.13
N GLY A 62 22.93 8.59 -2.91
CA GLY A 62 23.77 8.85 -1.73
C GLY A 62 23.62 10.28 -1.17
N GLU A 63 22.56 10.99 -1.54
CA GLU A 63 22.24 12.34 -1.06
C GLU A 63 21.38 12.26 0.21
N ASP A 64 21.47 13.29 1.06
CA ASP A 64 20.65 13.45 2.28
C ASP A 64 20.70 12.27 3.29
N LEU A 65 21.79 11.49 3.25
CA LEU A 65 22.00 10.35 4.16
C LEU A 65 22.69 10.76 5.47
N VAL A 66 22.23 10.18 6.58
CA VAL A 66 22.88 10.28 7.90
C VAL A 66 23.47 8.92 8.25
N VAL A 67 24.80 8.83 8.26
CA VAL A 67 25.51 7.61 8.64
C VAL A 67 25.53 7.46 10.16
N CYS A 68 25.23 6.27 10.67
CA CYS A 68 25.27 5.94 12.08
C CYS A 68 26.23 4.77 12.34
N GLU A 69 26.95 4.81 13.46
CA GLU A 69 27.92 3.77 13.83
C GLU A 69 27.23 2.52 14.37
N ASP A 70 26.17 2.71 15.17
CA ASP A 70 25.34 1.66 15.76
C ASP A 70 23.90 2.14 16.02
N ALA A 71 23.11 1.29 16.68
CA ALA A 71 21.71 1.59 17.00
C ALA A 71 21.56 2.74 18.01
N GLU A 72 22.47 2.88 18.96
CA GLU A 72 22.41 3.94 19.99
C GLU A 72 22.69 5.31 19.34
N ASP A 73 23.71 5.37 18.47
CA ASP A 73 24.02 6.56 17.67
C ASP A 73 22.84 6.95 16.74
N MET A 74 22.16 5.96 16.15
CA MET A 74 20.95 6.20 15.37
C MET A 74 19.83 6.84 16.20
N PHE A 75 19.49 6.30 17.37
CA PHE A 75 18.45 6.88 18.24
C PHE A 75 18.82 8.28 18.72
N SER A 76 20.09 8.50 19.09
CA SER A 76 20.61 9.82 19.46
C SER A 76 20.42 10.85 18.34
N LYS A 77 20.78 10.50 17.10
CA LYS A 77 20.63 11.37 15.91
C LYS A 77 19.17 11.60 15.52
N LEU A 78 18.29 10.62 15.72
CA LEU A 78 16.85 10.73 15.52
C LEU A 78 16.13 11.49 16.65
N LYS A 79 16.83 11.75 17.76
CA LYS A 79 16.28 12.36 18.99
C LYS A 79 15.13 11.54 19.59
N LEU A 80 15.27 10.22 19.58
CA LEU A 80 14.34 9.25 20.15
C LEU A 80 14.87 8.66 21.46
#